data_AF-A0A3D4I3D7-F1
#
_entry.id   AF-A0A3D4I3D7-F1
#
_cell.length_a   1.000
_cell.length_b   1.000
_cell.length_c   1.000
_cell.angle_alpha   90.00
_cell.angle_beta   90.00
_cell.angle_gamma   90.00
#
_symmetry.space_group_name_H-M   'P 1'
#
loop_
_entity.id
_entity.type
_entity.pdbx_description
1 polymer ?
#
loop_
_entity_poly.entity_id
_entity_poly.type
_entity_poly.pdbx_seq_one_letter_code
_entity_poly.pdbx_strand_id
1 'polypeptide(L)' 'YTLAADRLNENVSELYNPMNPAVLKLIQMTINAAHAASIPCCMCGELASDEKAAAVLLGYGLDEFSVCPG' A
#
# COMPACT_ATOMS: atom_id res chain seq x y z
N TYR A 1 3.13 10.53 3.71
CA TYR A 1 2.04 11.53 3.69
C TYR A 1 0.88 11.17 4.58
N THR A 2 0.25 10.00 4.43
CA THR A 2 -0.88 9.56 5.29
C THR A 2 -0.62 9.70 6.79
N LEU A 3 0.59 9.36 7.23
CA LEU A 3 0.97 9.40 8.64
C LEU A 3 1.67 10.70 9.04
N ALA A 4 1.74 11.68 8.13
CA ALA A 4 2.54 12.90 8.26
C ALA A 4 4.02 12.67 8.69
N ALA A 5 4.52 11.44 8.49
CA ALA A 5 5.88 11.03 8.79
C ALA A 5 6.74 11.03 7.51
N ASP A 6 7.95 11.57 7.63
CA ASP A 6 8.96 11.55 6.57
C ASP A 6 9.73 10.24 6.63
N ARG A 7 9.78 9.52 5.50
CA ARG A 7 10.46 8.22 5.36
C ARG A 7 11.99 8.32 5.47
N LEU A 8 12.57 9.51 5.29
CA LEU A 8 14.02 9.75 5.36
C LEU A 8 14.49 10.24 6.73
N ASN A 9 13.56 10.51 7.65
CA ASN A 9 13.89 11.01 8.97
C ASN A 9 13.96 9.84 9.96
N GLU A 10 15.19 9.43 10.30
CA GLU A 10 15.46 8.31 11.21
C GLU A 10 14.75 8.45 12.57
N ASN A 11 14.49 9.68 13.04
CA ASN A 11 13.80 9.97 14.31
C ASN A 11 12.30 9.66 14.29
N VAL A 12 11.68 9.47 13.12
CA VAL A 12 10.25 9.14 12.96
C VAL A 12 10.04 7.88 12.12
N SER A 13 11.11 7.12 11.87
CA SER A 13 11.07 5.87 11.12
C SER A 13 10.11 4.83 11.73
N GLU A 14 9.97 4.81 13.06
CA GLU A 14 9.02 3.95 13.78
C GLU A 14 7.54 4.29 13.51
N LEU A 15 7.23 5.54 13.16
CA LEU A 15 5.89 5.96 12.76
C LEU A 15 5.57 5.58 11.31
N TYR A 16 6.59 5.28 10.50
CA TYR A 16 6.43 4.77 9.15
C TYR A 16 6.16 3.26 9.21
N ASN A 17 4.93 2.91 9.60
CA ASN A 17 4.44 1.53 9.54
C ASN A 17 3.46 1.40 8.36
N PRO A 18 3.87 0.78 7.24
CA PRO A 18 2.98 0.56 6.10
C PRO A 18 1.76 -0.32 6.43
N MET A 19 1.88 -1.16 7.47
CA MET A 19 0.79 -2.00 8.00
C MET A 19 -0.07 -1.26 9.03
N ASN A 20 0.11 0.06 9.19
CA ASN A 20 -0.76 0.86 10.03
C ASN A 20 -2.22 0.75 9.53
N PRO A 21 -3.21 0.47 10.42
CA PRO A 21 -4.61 0.32 10.02
C PRO A 21 -5.17 1.50 9.22
N ALA A 22 -4.70 2.73 9.45
CA ALA A 22 -5.10 3.90 8.68
C ALA A 22 -4.62 3.83 7.23
N VAL A 23 -3.37 3.39 7.01
CA VAL A 23 -2.80 3.21 5.67
C VAL A 23 -3.52 2.10 4.92
N LEU A 24 -3.75 0.95 5.57
CA LEU A 24 -4.47 -0.18 4.97
C LEU A 24 -5.91 0.18 4.59
N LYS A 25 -6.62 0.96 5.42
CA LYS A 25 -7.96 1.46 5.09
C LYS A 25 -7.95 2.37 3.87
N LEU A 26 -6.98 3.28 3.76
CA LEU A 26 -6.88 4.14 2.57
C LEU A 26 -6.59 3.35 1.31
N ILE A 27 -5.75 2.32 1.40
CA ILE A 27 -5.49 1.43 0.26
C ILE A 27 -6.78 0.70 -0.15
N GLN A 28 -7.50 0.09 0.80
CA GLN A 28 -8.78 -0.57 0.50
C GLN A 28 -9.80 0.40 -0.12
N MET A 29 -9.92 1.62 0.40
CA MET A 29 -10.81 2.64 -0.16
C MET A 29 -10.45 2.98 -1.60
N THR A 30 -9.16 3.05 -1.92
CA THR A 30 -8.66 3.36 -3.27
C THR A 30 -8.97 2.21 -4.23
N ILE A 31 -8.74 0.96 -3.83
CA ILE A 31 -9.07 -0.23 -4.63
C ILE A 31 -10.58 -0.27 -4.90
N ASN A 32 -11.40 -0.10 -3.86
CA ASN A 32 -12.86 -0.11 -4.01
C ASN A 32 -13.36 1.00 -4.93
N ALA A 33 -12.76 2.20 -4.89
CA ALA A 33 -13.11 3.29 -5.77
C ALA A 33 -12.76 3.00 -7.24
N ALA A 34 -11.61 2.38 -7.49
CA ALA A 34 -11.19 1.94 -8.83
C ALA A 34 -12.16 0.90 -9.39
N HIS A 35 -12.50 -0.13 -8.60
CA HIS A 35 -13.47 -1.15 -9.00
C HIS A 35 -14.88 -0.59 -9.22
N ALA A 36 -15.33 0.36 -8.39
CA ALA A 36 -16.60 1.06 -8.59
C ALA A 36 -16.63 1.85 -9.91
N ALA A 37 -15.49 2.36 -10.35
CA ALA A 37 -15.32 3.03 -11.65
C ALA A 37 -14.99 2.05 -12.80
N SER A 38 -14.96 0.74 -12.55
CA SER A 38 -14.59 -0.29 -13.53
C SER A 38 -13.20 -0.11 -14.15
N ILE A 39 -12.25 0.39 -13.36
CA ILE A 39 -10.83 0.54 -13.75
C ILE A 39 -9.93 -0.29 -12.83
N PRO A 40 -8.79 -0.79 -13.32
CA PRO A 40 -7.85 -1.56 -12.52
C PRO A 40 -7.07 -0.67 -11.53
N CYS A 41 -6.70 -1.24 -10.38
CA CYS A 41 -5.84 -0.62 -9.39
C CYS A 41 -4.48 -1.33 -9.31
N CYS A 42 -3.40 -0.59 -9.54
CA CYS A 42 -2.02 -1.09 -9.52
C CYS A 42 -1.23 -0.44 -8.38
N MET A 43 -0.37 -1.21 -7.71
CA MET A 43 0.58 -0.67 -6.72
C MET A 43 2.02 -0.85 -7.20
N CYS A 44 2.77 0.25 -7.15
CA CYS A 44 4.23 0.25 -7.28
C CYS A 44 4.88 0.64 -5.94
N GLY A 45 6.11 0.19 -5.73
CA GLY A 45 6.94 0.54 -4.57
C GLY A 45 7.16 -0.61 -3.59
N GLU A 46 7.96 -0.35 -2.56
CA GLU A 46 8.48 -1.39 -1.66
C GLU A 46 7.40 -2.20 -0.94
N LEU A 47 6.23 -1.61 -0.66
CA LEU A 47 5.11 -2.32 -0.03
C LEU A 47 4.53 -3.42 -0.94
N ALA A 48 4.60 -3.25 -2.26
CA ALA A 48 4.16 -4.28 -3.21
C ALA A 48 5.12 -5.48 -3.23
N SER A 49 6.36 -5.31 -2.78
CA SER A 49 7.37 -6.36 -2.66
C SER A 49 7.41 -7.03 -1.29
N ASP A 50 6.71 -6.50 -0.28
CA ASP A 50 6.63 -7.11 1.04
C ASP A 50 5.61 -8.26 1.01
N GLU A 51 6.07 -9.49 1.31
CA GLU A 51 5.23 -10.70 1.21
C GLU A 51 3.98 -10.66 2.11
N LYS A 52 4.07 -10.05 3.29
CA LYS A 52 2.94 -9.96 4.23
C LYS A 52 1.92 -8.93 3.74
N ALA A 53 2.40 -7.79 3.26
CA ALA A 53 1.54 -6.78 2.68
C ALA A 53 0.90 -7.27 1.37
N ALA A 54 1.65 -7.96 0.51
CA ALA A 54 1.15 -8.54 -0.73
C ALA A 54 -0.03 -9.50 -0.47
N ALA A 55 0.06 -10.36 0.54
CA ALA A 55 -1.04 -11.24 0.93
C ALA A 55 -2.31 -10.47 1.34
N VAL A 56 -2.17 -9.37 2.10
CA VAL A 56 -3.29 -8.50 2.48
C VAL A 56 -3.88 -7.78 1.27
N LEU A 57 -3.02 -7.21 0.42
CA LEU A 57 -3.41 -6.47 -0.78
C LEU A 57 -4.12 -7.36 -1.81
N LEU A 58 -3.68 -8.61 -1.95
CA LEU A 58 -4.36 -9.63 -2.74
C LEU A 58 -5.76 -9.91 -2.17
N GLY A 59 -5.88 -10.05 -0.85
CA GLY A 59 -7.17 -10.19 -0.17
C GLY A 59 -8.10 -8.97 -0.33
N TYR A 60 -7.52 -7.78 -0.54
CA TYR A 60 -8.27 -6.54 -0.80
C TYR A 60 -8.70 -6.39 -2.26
N GLY A 61 -8.19 -7.23 -3.16
CA GLY A 61 -8.51 -7.22 -4.59
C GLY A 61 -7.62 -6.31 -5.43
N LEU A 62 -6.38 -6.04 -5.02
CA LEU A 62 -5.45 -5.30 -5.87
C LEU A 62 -5.18 -6.08 -7.18
N ASP A 63 -5.27 -5.39 -8.32
CA ASP A 63 -5.23 -6.04 -9.64
C ASP A 63 -3.80 -6.29 -10.13
N GLU A 64 -2.86 -5.39 -9.83
CA GLU A 64 -1.48 -5.45 -10.31
C GLU A 64 -0.45 -5.04 -9.27
N PHE A 65 0.66 -5.80 -9.22
CA PHE A 65 1.84 -5.53 -8.40
C PHE A 65 3.03 -5.23 -9.30
N SER A 66 3.57 -4.01 -9.20
CA SER A 66 4.77 -3.59 -9.93
C SER A 66 5.96 -3.53 -8.97
N VAL A 67 6.81 -4.55 -9.03
CA VAL A 67 7.98 -4.72 -8.14
C VAL A 67 9.29 -4.61 -8.91
N CYS A 68 10.37 -4.21 -8.22
CA CYS A 68 11.71 -4.26 -8.80
C CYS A 68 12.10 -5.71 -9.10
N PRO A 69 12.61 -6.02 -10.31
CA PRO A 69 13.18 -7.33 -10.58
C PRO A 69 14.39 -7.53 -9.67
N GLY A 70 14.38 -8.64 -8.92
CA GLY A 70 15.45 -9.04 -8.02
C GLY A 70 16.71 -9.53 -8.73
#